data_AF-G3UHT2-F1
#
_entry.id   AF-G3UHT2-F1
#
_cell.length_a   1.000
_cell.length_b   1.000
_cell.length_c   1.000
_cell.angle_alpha   90.00
_cell.angle_beta   90.00
_cell.angle_gamma   90.00
#
_symmetry.space_group_name_H-M   'P 1'
#
loop_
_entity.id
_entity.type
_entity.pdbx_description
1 polymer ?
#
loop_
_entity_poly.entity_id
_entity_poly.type
_entity_poly.pdbx_seq_one_letter_code
_entity_poly.pdbx_strand_id
1 'polypeptide(L)'
;FPACRKEWEELFVNNNYLATIRLKGINGQLRSSRFRSICWKLFLCVLPQDKSQWISRIKELRAWYSNVKEIHITNPRKVVGQQDLMINNPLSQDEGSLWNKFFQDKELRSMIEQDVKRTFPEMQFFQQENVRKILTDVLFCYARENEQLLYKQGMHELLAPIVFILHCDHQAFLHASESAQPSEEMKTLLNPEYLEHDAYAMFSQLMETAEPWFSTFEHDGQKGKEALMTPIPFARPQDLGPTIAIVTKVNQIQDHLLKKHDIELYMHLNRLEIAPQIYGL
;
A
#
# COMPACT_ATOMS: atom_id res chain seq x y z
N PHE A 1 0.59 32.12 6.90
CA PHE A 1 1.77 31.31 7.30
C PHE A 1 2.01 31.07 8.80
N PRO A 2 1.80 32.02 9.74
CA PRO A 2 2.15 31.81 11.17
C PRO A 2 1.56 30.52 11.79
N ALA A 3 0.32 30.16 11.44
CA ALA A 3 -0.30 28.92 11.89
C ALA A 3 0.38 27.65 11.36
N CYS A 4 0.83 27.65 10.10
CA CYS A 4 1.51 26.52 9.45
C CYS A 4 2.90 26.29 10.07
N ARG A 5 3.67 27.37 10.27
CA ARG A 5 4.96 27.30 10.98
C ARG A 5 4.80 26.87 12.44
N LYS A 6 3.82 27.44 13.15
CA LYS A 6 3.54 27.07 14.55
C LYS A 6 3.17 25.59 14.67
N GLU A 7 2.31 25.10 13.79
CA GLU A 7 1.92 23.68 13.76
C GLU A 7 3.14 22.78 13.48
N TRP A 8 4.03 23.16 12.56
CA TRP A 8 5.28 22.43 12.29
C TRP A 8 6.19 22.37 13.53
N GLU A 9 6.35 23.50 14.23
CA GLU A 9 7.15 23.59 15.45
C GLU A 9 6.57 22.70 16.57
N GLU A 10 5.26 22.77 16.78
CA GLU A 10 4.54 21.94 17.75
C GLU A 10 4.68 20.43 17.46
N LEU A 11 4.68 20.04 16.19
CA LEU A 11 4.70 18.63 15.79
C LEU A 11 6.10 18.03 15.68
N PHE A 12 7.14 18.81 15.35
CA PHE A 12 8.44 18.25 14.90
C PHE A 12 9.69 18.95 15.46
N VAL A 13 9.58 19.90 16.38
CA VAL A 13 10.76 20.58 16.96
C VAL A 13 11.05 20.13 18.40
N ASN A 14 10.05 19.66 19.14
CA ASN A 14 10.24 19.18 20.51
C ASN A 14 11.13 17.91 20.54
N ASN A 15 12.01 17.77 21.52
CA ASN A 15 12.85 16.57 21.70
C ASN A 15 12.04 15.27 21.84
N ASN A 16 10.80 15.35 22.32
CA ASN A 16 9.87 14.23 22.41
C ASN A 16 8.72 14.31 21.39
N TYR A 17 9.01 14.85 20.20
CA TYR A 17 7.99 15.06 19.18
C TYR A 17 7.29 13.75 18.78
N LEU A 18 8.03 12.63 18.69
CA LEU A 18 7.46 11.33 18.28
C LEU A 18 6.35 10.84 19.22
N ALA A 19 6.56 10.92 20.54
CA ALA A 19 5.52 10.56 21.51
C ALA A 19 4.32 11.51 21.42
N THR A 20 4.58 12.80 21.19
CA THR A 20 3.55 13.83 21.05
C THR A 20 2.66 13.55 19.83
N ILE A 21 3.26 13.30 18.66
CA ILE A 21 2.49 13.01 17.45
C ILE A 21 1.74 11.67 17.54
N ARG A 22 2.30 10.66 18.22
CA ARG A 22 1.61 9.37 18.48
C ARG A 22 0.38 9.59 19.33
N LEU A 23 0.49 10.34 20.43
CA LEU A 23 -0.65 10.65 21.30
C LEU A 23 -1.72 11.45 20.55
N LYS A 24 -1.33 12.47 19.78
CA LYS A 24 -2.24 13.23 18.91
C LYS A 24 -2.93 12.32 17.89
N GLY A 25 -2.20 11.34 17.33
CA GLY A 25 -2.73 10.35 16.40
C GLY A 25 -3.80 9.46 17.03
N ILE A 26 -3.49 8.86 18.19
CA ILE A 26 -4.43 8.01 18.95
C ILE A 26 -5.70 8.79 19.32
N ASN A 27 -5.55 10.06 19.69
CA ASN A 27 -6.68 10.93 20.06
C ASN A 27 -7.43 11.52 18.84
N GLY A 28 -7.08 11.14 17.61
CA GLY A 28 -7.73 11.63 16.38
C GLY A 28 -7.46 13.11 16.05
N GLN A 29 -6.51 13.75 16.74
CA GLN A 29 -6.23 15.20 16.61
C GLN A 29 -5.44 15.55 15.35
N LEU A 30 -4.89 14.56 14.64
CA LEU A 30 -4.19 14.78 13.37
C LEU A 30 -5.14 14.93 12.17
N ARG A 31 -6.47 14.75 12.36
CA ARG A 31 -7.44 14.82 11.25
C ARG A 31 -7.41 16.15 10.50
N SER A 32 -7.24 17.25 11.22
CA SER A 32 -7.19 18.62 10.67
C SER A 32 -5.76 19.13 10.45
N SER A 33 -4.75 18.27 10.60
CA SER A 33 -3.36 18.68 10.45
C SER A 33 -2.98 18.85 8.99
N ARG A 34 -2.11 19.83 8.71
CA ARG A 34 -1.54 20.08 7.37
C ARG A 34 -0.29 19.25 7.07
N PHE A 35 0.13 18.43 8.03
CA PHE A 35 1.34 17.62 7.97
C PHE A 35 1.07 16.16 8.34
N ARG A 36 -0.17 15.70 8.08
CA ARG A 36 -0.61 14.35 8.43
C ARG A 36 0.17 13.30 7.63
N SER A 37 0.51 13.59 6.38
CA SER A 37 1.37 12.75 5.54
C SER A 37 2.77 12.58 6.14
N ILE A 38 3.35 13.61 6.76
CA ILE A 38 4.64 13.53 7.45
C ILE A 38 4.52 12.65 8.71
N CYS A 39 3.44 12.81 9.47
CA CYS A 39 3.15 11.94 10.60
C CYS A 39 3.01 10.47 10.16
N TRP A 40 2.32 10.21 9.04
CA TRP A 40 2.18 8.87 8.47
C TRP A 40 3.52 8.30 8.02
N LYS A 41 4.38 9.09 7.36
CA LYS A 41 5.74 8.69 7.00
C LYS A 41 6.56 8.26 8.24
N LEU A 42 6.35 8.90 9.39
CA LEU A 42 7.01 8.50 10.66
C LEU A 42 6.38 7.23 11.26
N PHE A 43 5.06 7.08 11.21
CA PHE A 43 4.38 5.90 11.75
C PHE A 43 4.64 4.64 10.94
N LEU A 44 4.77 4.78 9.62
CA LEU A 44 5.15 3.71 8.70
C LEU A 44 6.67 3.53 8.59
N CYS A 45 7.47 4.19 9.45
CA CYS A 45 8.93 4.09 9.44
C CYS A 45 9.62 4.46 8.10
N VAL A 46 8.92 5.17 7.20
CA VAL A 46 9.49 5.73 5.96
C VAL A 46 10.53 6.79 6.28
N LEU A 47 10.22 7.67 7.24
CA LEU A 47 11.15 8.62 7.81
C LEU A 47 11.70 8.07 9.14
N PRO A 48 13.02 8.18 9.39
CA PRO A 48 13.61 7.78 10.65
C PRO A 48 13.19 8.72 11.78
N GLN A 49 13.37 8.29 13.04
CA GLN A 49 13.09 9.16 14.20
C GLN A 49 14.10 10.32 14.31
N ASP A 50 15.30 10.15 13.77
CA ASP A 50 16.28 11.24 13.68
C ASP A 50 15.92 12.18 12.53
N LYS A 51 15.46 13.38 12.90
CA LYS A 51 15.05 14.42 11.97
C LYS A 51 16.17 14.89 11.03
N SER A 52 17.43 14.83 11.48
CA SER A 52 18.57 15.23 10.65
C SER A 52 18.73 14.36 9.39
N GLN A 53 18.17 13.14 9.41
CA GLN A 53 18.24 12.17 8.32
C GLN A 53 17.03 12.21 7.39
N TRP A 54 16.01 13.02 7.66
CA TRP A 54 14.77 13.03 6.86
C TRP A 54 15.02 13.40 5.40
N ILE A 55 15.83 14.43 5.17
CA ILE A 55 16.13 14.93 3.82
C ILE A 55 16.93 13.91 3.01
N SER A 56 17.95 13.28 3.61
CA SER A 56 18.74 12.25 2.92
C SER A 56 17.87 11.03 2.62
N ARG A 57 17.09 10.56 3.60
CA ARG A 57 16.24 9.37 3.44
C ARG A 57 15.18 9.55 2.36
N ILE A 58 14.47 10.69 2.33
CA ILE A 58 13.42 10.88 1.31
C ILE A 58 14.00 10.97 -0.10
N LYS A 59 15.18 11.57 -0.26
CA LYS A 59 15.89 11.63 -1.55
C LYS A 59 16.32 10.25 -2.03
N GLU A 60 16.84 9.42 -1.12
CA GLU A 60 17.20 8.04 -1.41
C GLU A 60 15.98 7.22 -1.88
N LEU A 61 14.87 7.30 -1.15
CA LEU A 61 13.61 6.61 -1.50
C LEU A 61 13.05 7.07 -2.86
N ARG A 62 13.11 8.37 -3.16
CA ARG A 62 12.72 8.92 -4.46
C ARG A 62 13.63 8.44 -5.59
N ALA A 63 14.93 8.33 -5.35
CA ALA A 63 15.85 7.76 -6.32
C ALA A 63 15.57 6.26 -6.54
N TRP A 64 15.31 5.51 -5.47
CA TRP A 64 14.93 4.09 -5.54
C TRP A 64 13.70 3.88 -6.42
N TYR A 65 12.58 4.58 -6.15
CA TYR A 65 11.39 4.44 -7.00
C TYR A 65 11.63 4.87 -8.45
N SER A 66 12.46 5.89 -8.68
CA SER A 66 12.80 6.30 -10.06
C SER A 66 13.48 5.17 -10.83
N ASN A 67 14.38 4.42 -10.18
CA ASN A 67 15.02 3.23 -10.75
C ASN A 67 14.01 2.10 -11.00
N VAL A 68 13.17 1.78 -10.00
CA VAL A 68 12.10 0.77 -10.14
C VAL A 68 11.21 1.09 -11.35
N LYS A 69 10.83 2.36 -11.50
CA LYS A 69 9.99 2.80 -12.62
C LYS A 69 10.71 2.69 -13.96
N GLU A 70 11.99 3.01 -14.00
CA GLU A 70 12.81 2.84 -15.19
C GLU A 70 12.91 1.36 -15.60
N ILE A 71 13.08 0.45 -14.64
CA ILE A 71 13.17 -0.99 -14.90
C ILE A 71 11.83 -1.56 -15.43
N HIS A 72 10.71 -1.21 -14.79
CA HIS A 72 9.44 -1.91 -15.02
C HIS A 72 8.46 -1.19 -15.94
N ILE A 73 8.47 0.15 -16.01
CA ILE A 73 7.53 0.92 -16.85
C ILE A 73 8.14 1.29 -18.20
N THR A 74 9.47 1.21 -18.36
CA THR A 74 10.11 1.60 -19.62
C THR A 74 9.84 0.62 -20.74
N ASN A 75 9.36 1.17 -21.86
CA ASN A 75 8.92 0.46 -23.05
C ASN A 75 10.00 -0.52 -23.59
N PRO A 76 9.69 -1.83 -23.72
CA PRO A 76 10.58 -2.82 -24.34
C PRO A 76 11.08 -2.40 -25.72
N ARG A 77 10.32 -1.57 -26.45
CA ARG A 77 10.71 -1.05 -27.78
C ARG A 77 11.98 -0.19 -27.78
N LYS A 78 12.42 0.33 -26.63
CA LYS A 78 13.75 0.98 -26.52
C LYS A 78 14.90 -0.04 -26.49
N VAL A 79 14.62 -1.30 -26.16
CA VAL A 79 15.59 -2.41 -26.00
C VAL A 79 15.67 -3.29 -27.26
N VAL A 80 14.68 -3.20 -28.17
CA VAL A 80 14.58 -4.00 -29.41
C VAL A 80 15.74 -3.75 -30.40
N GLY A 81 16.56 -2.71 -30.20
CA GLY A 81 17.67 -2.38 -31.11
C GLY A 81 18.85 -3.36 -31.15
N GLN A 82 18.92 -4.37 -30.26
CA GLN A 82 20.16 -5.16 -30.08
C GLN A 82 20.01 -6.67 -29.82
N GLN A 83 18.86 -7.33 -30.03
CA GLN A 83 18.74 -8.75 -29.65
C GLN A 83 17.95 -9.65 -30.62
N ASP A 84 18.30 -10.94 -30.54
CA ASP A 84 17.98 -12.03 -31.46
C ASP A 84 16.46 -12.24 -31.68
N LEU A 85 16.02 -12.03 -32.92
CA LEU A 85 14.61 -12.09 -33.34
C LEU A 85 14.05 -13.52 -33.32
N MET A 86 14.91 -14.55 -33.17
CA MET A 86 14.48 -15.94 -33.08
C MET A 86 13.90 -16.31 -31.70
N ILE A 87 14.27 -15.59 -30.63
CA ILE A 87 13.80 -15.84 -29.25
C ILE A 87 12.69 -14.83 -28.85
N ASN A 88 12.75 -13.61 -29.42
CA ASN A 88 11.89 -12.48 -29.08
C ASN A 88 10.80 -12.22 -30.15
N ASN A 89 9.94 -13.22 -30.38
CA ASN A 89 8.79 -13.11 -31.29
C ASN A 89 7.45 -13.13 -30.51
N PRO A 90 6.37 -12.44 -30.97
CA PRO A 90 5.07 -12.40 -30.29
C PRO A 90 4.37 -13.74 -30.04
N LEU A 91 4.87 -14.83 -30.64
CA LEU A 91 4.36 -16.19 -30.51
C LEU A 91 5.25 -17.09 -29.65
N SER A 92 6.35 -16.58 -29.10
CA SER A 92 7.24 -17.36 -28.23
C SER A 92 6.51 -17.70 -26.92
N GLN A 93 6.49 -18.99 -26.57
CA GLN A 93 6.00 -19.49 -25.28
C GLN A 93 7.10 -19.60 -24.23
N ASP A 94 8.32 -19.18 -24.56
CA ASP A 94 9.45 -19.20 -23.63
C ASP A 94 9.20 -18.22 -22.47
N GLU A 95 9.38 -18.67 -21.24
CA GLU A 95 9.20 -17.85 -20.02
C GLU A 95 10.18 -16.67 -19.97
N GLY A 96 11.36 -16.79 -20.61
CA GLY A 96 12.34 -15.72 -20.76
C GLY A 96 12.08 -14.78 -21.93
N SER A 97 11.03 -15.01 -22.74
CA SER A 97 10.71 -14.15 -23.89
C SER A 97 10.23 -12.77 -23.43
N LEU A 98 10.77 -11.71 -24.05
CA LEU A 98 10.32 -10.33 -23.82
C LEU A 98 8.82 -10.16 -24.11
N TRP A 99 8.25 -10.96 -25.02
CA TRP A 99 6.83 -10.92 -25.33
C TRP A 99 5.96 -11.54 -24.25
N ASN A 100 6.41 -12.64 -23.63
CA ASN A 100 5.68 -13.27 -22.55
C ASN A 100 5.60 -12.31 -21.35
N LYS A 101 6.74 -11.72 -20.96
CA LYS A 101 6.77 -10.65 -19.93
C LYS A 101 5.89 -9.45 -20.31
N PHE A 102 5.93 -9.00 -21.56
CA PHE A 102 5.09 -7.90 -22.04
C PHE A 102 3.59 -8.20 -21.94
N PHE A 103 3.15 -9.41 -22.28
CA PHE A 103 1.74 -9.80 -22.17
C PHE A 103 1.30 -9.91 -20.71
N GLN A 104 2.12 -10.51 -19.85
CA GLN A 104 1.87 -10.55 -18.40
C GLN A 104 1.77 -9.14 -17.81
N ASP A 105 2.68 -8.23 -18.18
CA ASP A 105 2.66 -6.84 -17.72
C ASP A 105 1.41 -6.10 -18.19
N LYS A 106 1.00 -6.33 -19.44
CA LYS A 106 -0.22 -5.73 -20.00
C LYS A 106 -1.47 -6.24 -19.28
N GLU A 107 -1.53 -7.53 -18.98
CA GLU A 107 -2.65 -8.13 -18.25
C GLU A 107 -2.71 -7.64 -16.80
N LEU A 108 -1.56 -7.67 -16.09
CA LEU A 108 -1.40 -7.12 -14.75
C LEU A 108 -1.87 -5.67 -14.66
N ARG A 109 -1.39 -4.83 -15.59
CA ARG A 109 -1.77 -3.42 -15.64
C ARG A 109 -3.25 -3.24 -15.93
N SER A 110 -3.83 -4.06 -16.81
CA SER A 110 -5.26 -4.00 -17.11
C SER A 110 -6.13 -4.35 -15.89
N MET A 111 -5.76 -5.37 -15.12
CA MET A 111 -6.44 -5.73 -13.87
C MET A 111 -6.39 -4.58 -12.86
N ILE A 112 -5.22 -3.98 -12.67
CA ILE A 112 -5.05 -2.82 -11.78
C ILE A 112 -5.90 -1.63 -12.25
N GLU A 113 -5.90 -1.32 -13.54
CA GLU A 113 -6.68 -0.21 -14.10
C GLU A 113 -8.19 -0.37 -13.90
N GLN A 114 -8.72 -1.60 -13.95
CA GLN A 114 -10.13 -1.88 -13.69
C GLN A 114 -10.49 -1.53 -12.24
N ASP A 115 -9.66 -1.94 -11.29
CA ASP A 115 -9.84 -1.68 -9.86
C ASP A 115 -9.66 -0.19 -9.51
N VAL A 116 -8.65 0.45 -10.08
CA VAL A 116 -8.40 1.89 -9.91
C VAL A 116 -9.56 2.73 -10.43
N LYS A 117 -10.21 2.34 -11.54
CA LYS A 117 -11.36 3.08 -12.09
C LYS A 117 -12.56 3.13 -11.15
N ARG A 118 -12.75 2.09 -10.33
CA ARG A 118 -13.86 1.96 -9.36
C ARG A 118 -13.47 2.35 -7.92
N THR A 119 -12.27 2.84 -7.69
CA THR A 119 -11.80 3.28 -6.37
C THR A 119 -12.47 4.61 -5.98
N PHE A 120 -13.21 4.63 -4.87
CA PHE A 120 -13.88 5.82 -4.31
C PHE A 120 -14.59 6.69 -5.37
N PRO A 121 -15.54 6.13 -6.14
CA PRO A 121 -16.15 6.80 -7.30
C PRO A 121 -16.88 8.10 -6.93
N GLU A 122 -17.31 8.26 -5.68
CA GLU A 122 -17.94 9.46 -5.15
C GLU A 122 -16.98 10.65 -5.01
N MET A 123 -15.68 10.43 -5.02
CA MET A 123 -14.67 11.46 -4.86
C MET A 123 -14.05 11.87 -6.20
N GLN A 124 -14.30 13.12 -6.62
CA GLN A 124 -13.79 13.65 -7.90
C GLN A 124 -12.27 13.53 -8.05
N PHE A 125 -11.52 13.60 -6.94
CA PHE A 125 -10.06 13.43 -6.93
C PHE A 125 -9.61 12.11 -7.59
N PHE A 126 -10.25 10.98 -7.28
CA PHE A 126 -9.89 9.67 -7.83
C PHE A 126 -10.40 9.42 -9.26
N GLN A 127 -11.21 10.33 -9.79
CA GLN A 127 -11.65 10.29 -11.18
C GLN A 127 -10.62 10.92 -12.14
N GLN A 128 -9.69 11.74 -11.62
CA GLN A 128 -8.69 12.43 -12.43
C GLN A 128 -7.70 11.43 -13.06
N GLU A 129 -7.39 11.61 -14.34
CA GLU A 129 -6.52 10.69 -15.09
C GLU A 129 -5.10 10.61 -14.52
N ASN A 130 -4.54 11.73 -14.08
CA ASN A 130 -3.23 11.79 -13.42
C ASN A 130 -3.21 10.98 -12.12
N VAL A 131 -4.26 11.07 -11.30
CA VAL A 131 -4.36 10.32 -10.03
C VAL A 131 -4.50 8.83 -10.31
N ARG A 132 -5.36 8.44 -11.26
CA ARG A 132 -5.49 7.04 -11.69
C ARG A 132 -4.18 6.48 -12.26
N LYS A 133 -3.44 7.28 -13.01
CA LYS A 133 -2.12 6.91 -13.51
C LYS A 133 -1.14 6.67 -12.36
N ILE A 134 -1.09 7.57 -11.38
CA ILE A 134 -0.24 7.41 -10.18
C ILE A 134 -0.57 6.12 -9.43
N LEU A 135 -1.86 5.87 -9.15
CA LEU A 135 -2.30 4.64 -8.49
C LEU A 135 -1.89 3.40 -9.26
N THR A 136 -2.12 3.40 -10.58
CA THR A 136 -1.80 2.28 -11.46
C THR A 136 -0.31 2.00 -11.49
N ASP A 137 0.52 3.03 -11.67
CA ASP A 137 1.96 2.87 -11.80
C ASP A 137 2.60 2.41 -10.48
N VAL A 138 2.15 2.95 -9.33
CA VAL A 138 2.62 2.53 -8.00
C VAL A 138 2.26 1.06 -7.72
N LEU A 139 1.01 0.65 -7.96
CA LEU A 139 0.57 -0.73 -7.77
C LEU A 139 1.28 -1.70 -8.72
N PHE A 140 1.48 -1.29 -9.97
CA PHE A 140 2.17 -2.08 -10.97
C PHE A 140 3.65 -2.28 -10.60
N CYS A 141 4.36 -1.20 -10.29
CA CYS A 141 5.75 -1.28 -9.83
C CYS A 141 5.89 -2.16 -8.58
N TYR A 142 5.00 -2.00 -7.60
CA TYR A 142 5.03 -2.83 -6.40
C TYR A 142 4.83 -4.31 -6.73
N ALA A 143 3.83 -4.64 -7.57
CA ALA A 143 3.57 -6.01 -7.99
C ALA A 143 4.76 -6.63 -8.73
N ARG A 144 5.49 -5.86 -9.56
CA ARG A 144 6.68 -6.32 -10.28
C ARG A 144 7.90 -6.51 -9.38
N GLU A 145 8.07 -5.71 -8.34
CA GLU A 145 9.13 -5.92 -7.34
C GLU A 145 8.81 -7.10 -6.40
N ASN A 146 7.53 -7.48 -6.28
CA ASN A 146 7.05 -8.53 -5.38
C ASN A 146 6.35 -9.65 -6.17
N GLU A 147 7.08 -10.28 -7.11
CA GLU A 147 6.53 -11.29 -8.04
C GLU A 147 5.93 -12.52 -7.36
N GLN A 148 6.27 -12.79 -6.09
CA GLN A 148 5.65 -13.86 -5.31
C GLN A 148 4.20 -13.52 -4.95
N LEU A 149 3.94 -12.28 -4.53
CA LEU A 149 2.61 -11.83 -4.13
C LEU A 149 1.78 -11.35 -5.33
N LEU A 150 2.42 -10.58 -6.23
CA LEU A 150 1.78 -9.79 -7.30
C LEU A 150 0.70 -8.84 -6.75
N TYR A 151 -0.03 -8.20 -7.65
CA TYR A 151 -1.18 -7.39 -7.29
C TYR A 151 -2.34 -8.27 -6.81
N LYS A 152 -3.01 -7.87 -5.72
CA LYS A 152 -4.28 -8.45 -5.25
C LYS A 152 -5.33 -7.35 -5.12
N GLN A 153 -6.57 -7.70 -5.45
CA GLN A 153 -7.72 -6.82 -5.23
C GLN A 153 -7.77 -6.36 -3.76
N GLY A 154 -8.03 -5.07 -3.54
CA GLY A 154 -8.00 -4.42 -2.23
C GLY A 154 -6.73 -3.60 -1.97
N MET A 155 -5.60 -3.93 -2.63
CA MET A 155 -4.37 -3.13 -2.51
C MET A 155 -4.56 -1.67 -2.96
N HIS A 156 -5.42 -1.43 -3.96
CA HIS A 156 -5.76 -0.08 -4.41
C HIS A 156 -6.47 0.74 -3.32
N GLU A 157 -7.26 0.10 -2.46
CA GLU A 157 -7.98 0.76 -1.35
C GLU A 157 -7.03 1.13 -0.21
N LEU A 158 -5.90 0.42 -0.07
CA LEU A 158 -4.82 0.79 0.85
C LEU A 158 -3.99 1.96 0.33
N LEU A 159 -3.67 1.96 -0.98
CA LEU A 159 -2.87 3.01 -1.59
C LEU A 159 -3.62 4.34 -1.73
N ALA A 160 -4.90 4.31 -2.07
CA ALA A 160 -5.68 5.51 -2.38
C ALA A 160 -5.70 6.55 -1.23
N PRO A 161 -5.91 6.19 0.05
CA PRO A 161 -5.80 7.12 1.17
C PRO A 161 -4.41 7.73 1.34
N ILE A 162 -3.33 6.99 1.02
CA ILE A 162 -1.94 7.50 1.06
C ILE A 162 -1.76 8.60 0.00
N VAL A 163 -2.17 8.33 -1.23
CA VAL A 163 -2.10 9.30 -2.34
C VAL A 163 -2.93 10.55 -2.02
N PHE A 164 -4.13 10.36 -1.47
CA PHE A 164 -5.01 11.46 -1.09
C PHE A 164 -4.40 12.35 0.00
N ILE A 165 -3.86 11.77 1.08
CA ILE A 165 -3.31 12.59 2.16
C ILE A 165 -2.04 13.34 1.75
N LEU A 166 -1.19 12.72 0.92
CA LEU A 166 -0.05 13.41 0.32
C LEU A 166 -0.52 14.61 -0.51
N HIS A 167 -1.54 14.42 -1.35
CA HIS A 167 -2.11 15.51 -2.14
C HIS A 167 -2.65 16.65 -1.27
N CYS A 168 -3.44 16.34 -0.24
CA CYS A 168 -4.01 17.37 0.65
C CYS A 168 -2.92 18.21 1.33
N ASP A 169 -1.89 17.56 1.86
CA ASP A 169 -0.78 18.27 2.51
C ASP A 169 0.04 19.10 1.51
N HIS A 170 0.24 18.61 0.28
CA HIS A 170 0.86 19.38 -0.80
C HIS A 170 0.05 20.63 -1.16
N GLN A 171 -1.27 20.53 -1.27
CA GLN A 171 -2.13 21.70 -1.53
C GLN A 171 -2.09 22.70 -0.37
N ALA A 172 -2.15 22.22 0.87
CA ALA A 172 -2.04 23.05 2.05
C ALA A 172 -0.68 23.76 2.12
N PHE A 173 0.40 23.07 1.74
CA PHE A 173 1.74 23.62 1.67
C PHE A 173 1.90 24.68 0.59
N LEU A 174 1.43 24.43 -0.64
CA LEU A 174 1.48 25.40 -1.74
C LEU A 174 0.76 26.69 -1.36
N HIS A 175 -0.47 26.59 -0.86
CA HIS A 175 -1.23 27.76 -0.40
C HIS A 175 -0.52 28.52 0.73
N ALA A 176 0.06 27.81 1.70
CA ALA A 176 0.83 28.45 2.77
C ALA A 176 2.08 29.17 2.25
N SER A 177 2.69 28.68 1.17
CA SER A 177 3.92 29.19 0.57
C SER A 177 3.72 30.46 -0.27
N GLU A 178 2.50 30.77 -0.71
CA GLU A 178 2.19 32.04 -1.40
C GLU A 178 2.42 33.26 -0.50
N SER A 179 2.28 33.08 0.82
CA SER A 179 2.30 34.18 1.80
C SER A 179 3.58 34.24 2.64
N ALA A 180 4.55 33.34 2.42
CA ALA A 180 5.77 33.26 3.23
C ALA A 180 6.84 32.34 2.64
N GLN A 181 8.03 32.38 3.25
CA GLN A 181 9.12 31.46 2.93
C GLN A 181 9.15 30.24 3.88
N PRO A 182 8.72 29.05 3.42
CA PRO A 182 8.88 27.81 4.17
C PRO A 182 10.36 27.41 4.30
N SER A 183 10.69 26.59 5.31
CA SER A 183 12.04 26.04 5.46
C SER A 183 12.38 25.08 4.32
N GLU A 184 13.67 24.93 4.03
CA GLU A 184 14.14 23.96 3.01
C GLU A 184 13.71 22.52 3.30
N GLU A 185 13.61 22.18 4.59
CA GLU A 185 13.08 20.90 5.04
C GLU A 185 11.62 20.69 4.60
N MET A 186 10.74 21.67 4.85
CA MET A 186 9.34 21.59 4.44
C MET A 186 9.21 21.53 2.91
N LYS A 187 9.96 22.37 2.19
CA LYS A 187 10.00 22.36 0.72
C LYS A 187 10.40 21.01 0.17
N THR A 188 11.38 20.35 0.78
CA THR A 188 11.84 19.04 0.33
C THR A 188 10.80 17.95 0.59
N LEU A 189 10.21 17.92 1.79
CA LEU A 189 9.33 16.85 2.25
C LEU A 189 7.91 16.93 1.68
N LEU A 190 7.46 18.13 1.30
CA LEU A 190 6.12 18.41 0.78
C LEU A 190 6.15 18.86 -0.70
N ASN A 191 7.20 18.50 -1.45
CA ASN A 191 7.29 18.82 -2.87
C ASN A 191 6.23 18.00 -3.67
N PRO A 192 5.26 18.67 -4.33
CA PRO A 192 4.21 18.00 -5.09
C PRO A 192 4.71 17.15 -6.26
N GLU A 193 5.89 17.44 -6.82
CA GLU A 193 6.48 16.69 -7.93
C GLU A 193 6.80 15.24 -7.57
N TYR A 194 6.99 14.96 -6.28
CA TYR A 194 7.33 13.64 -5.76
C TYR A 194 6.15 12.91 -5.12
N LEU A 195 4.91 13.31 -5.44
CA LEU A 195 3.71 12.66 -4.91
C LEU A 195 3.71 11.15 -5.18
N GLU A 196 4.02 10.74 -6.42
CA GLU A 196 4.05 9.33 -6.83
C GLU A 196 5.15 8.56 -6.08
N HIS A 197 6.34 9.14 -5.98
CA HIS A 197 7.49 8.55 -5.28
C HIS A 197 7.24 8.35 -3.79
N ASP A 198 6.72 9.38 -3.13
CA ASP A 198 6.44 9.32 -1.70
C ASP A 198 5.29 8.35 -1.42
N ALA A 199 4.30 8.24 -2.32
CA ALA A 199 3.24 7.25 -2.23
C ALA A 199 3.79 5.81 -2.36
N TYR A 200 4.70 5.56 -3.31
CA TYR A 200 5.33 4.25 -3.47
C TYR A 200 6.14 3.83 -2.23
N ALA A 201 6.92 4.76 -1.66
CA ALA A 201 7.70 4.48 -0.45
C ALA A 201 6.79 4.17 0.75
N MET A 202 5.72 4.95 0.95
CA MET A 202 4.75 4.72 2.02
C MET A 202 3.97 3.41 1.82
N PHE A 203 3.57 3.11 0.58
CA PHE A 203 2.83 1.89 0.26
C PHE A 203 3.69 0.65 0.44
N SER A 204 4.93 0.67 -0.03
CA SER A 204 5.87 -0.44 0.17
C SER A 204 6.06 -0.76 1.66
N GLN A 205 6.25 0.27 2.50
CA GLN A 205 6.36 0.09 3.94
C GLN A 205 5.07 -0.41 4.61
N LEU A 206 3.91 0.06 4.16
CA LEU A 206 2.62 -0.47 4.63
C LEU A 206 2.49 -1.97 4.31
N MET A 207 2.90 -2.34 3.10
CA MET A 207 2.79 -3.71 2.62
C MET A 207 3.74 -4.68 3.33
N GLU A 208 4.88 -4.25 3.87
CA GLU A 208 5.72 -5.11 4.73
C GLU A 208 4.95 -5.70 5.92
N THR A 209 3.91 -5.00 6.41
CA THR A 209 3.03 -5.49 7.47
C THR A 209 1.71 -6.07 6.95
N ALA A 210 1.23 -5.58 5.79
CA ALA A 210 -0.05 -5.97 5.22
C ALA A 210 0.03 -7.20 4.29
N GLU A 211 1.20 -7.56 3.78
CA GLU A 211 1.41 -8.71 2.87
C GLU A 211 0.79 -10.02 3.37
N PRO A 212 0.94 -10.43 4.66
CA PRO A 212 0.35 -11.69 5.13
C PRO A 212 -1.17 -11.78 4.96
N TRP A 213 -1.86 -10.64 4.86
CA TRP A 213 -3.31 -10.56 4.67
C TRP A 213 -3.73 -10.82 3.22
N PHE A 214 -2.80 -10.68 2.27
CA PHE A 214 -3.00 -10.93 0.84
C PHE A 214 -2.33 -12.22 0.37
N SER A 215 -1.39 -12.72 1.15
CA SER A 215 -0.60 -13.91 0.86
C SER A 215 -1.36 -15.19 1.22
N THR A 216 -1.26 -16.19 0.34
CA THR A 216 -1.64 -17.58 0.63
C THR A 216 -0.44 -18.43 1.06
N PHE A 217 0.77 -17.83 1.11
CA PHE A 217 1.99 -18.53 1.49
C PHE A 217 2.01 -18.74 3.00
N GLU A 218 2.12 -20.00 3.41
CA GLU A 218 2.64 -20.30 4.73
C GLU A 218 4.10 -19.82 4.75
N HIS A 219 4.44 -18.85 5.61
CA HIS A 219 5.85 -18.54 5.86
C HIS A 219 6.55 -19.86 6.23
N ASP A 220 7.60 -20.18 5.47
CA ASP A 220 8.36 -21.43 5.42
C ASP A 220 9.14 -21.73 6.72
N GLY A 221 8.47 -21.61 7.88
CA GLY A 221 8.98 -21.93 9.21
C GLY A 221 8.65 -23.35 9.67
N GLN A 222 7.96 -24.15 8.85
CA GLN A 222 7.69 -25.57 9.10
C GLN A 222 7.98 -26.44 7.88
N LYS A 223 9.19 -26.35 7.32
CA LYS A 223 9.75 -27.46 6.52
C LYS A 223 9.98 -28.66 7.42
N GLY A 224 8.96 -29.49 7.58
CA GLY A 224 9.07 -30.73 8.32
C GLY A 224 7.77 -31.26 8.89
N LYS A 225 6.74 -31.39 8.05
CA LYS A 225 5.72 -32.44 8.13
C LYS A 225 4.80 -32.30 6.93
N GLU A 226 4.90 -33.25 6.00
CA GLU A 226 3.75 -33.63 5.19
C GLU A 226 2.66 -34.08 6.19
N ALA A 227 1.87 -33.13 6.69
CA ALA A 227 0.67 -33.43 7.41
C ALA A 227 -0.33 -33.90 6.34
N LEU A 228 -0.40 -35.22 6.17
CA LEU A 228 -1.59 -35.89 5.63
C LEU A 228 -2.82 -35.11 6.12
N MET A 229 -3.62 -34.57 5.20
CA MET A 229 -4.92 -33.96 5.51
C MET A 229 -5.72 -34.98 6.32
N THR A 230 -5.70 -34.86 7.65
CA THR A 230 -6.65 -35.54 8.50
C THR A 230 -8.00 -34.89 8.22
N PRO A 231 -8.98 -35.62 7.66
CA PRO A 231 -10.29 -35.06 7.43
C PRO A 231 -10.86 -34.62 8.78
N ILE A 232 -11.03 -33.32 8.96
CA ILE A 232 -11.72 -32.75 10.12
C ILE A 232 -13.20 -33.12 9.93
N PRO A 233 -13.77 -34.00 10.78
CA PRO A 233 -15.18 -34.33 10.67
C PRO A 233 -15.98 -33.04 10.82
N PHE A 234 -16.98 -32.82 9.96
CA PHE A 234 -17.84 -31.63 9.93
C PHE A 234 -17.20 -30.32 9.44
N ALA A 235 -16.00 -30.35 8.82
CA ALA A 235 -15.47 -29.17 8.14
C ALA A 235 -16.42 -28.73 7.01
N ARG A 236 -16.74 -27.44 6.99
CA ARG A 236 -17.55 -26.84 5.92
C ARG A 236 -16.67 -26.70 4.67
N PRO A 237 -17.24 -26.66 3.45
CA PRO A 237 -16.46 -26.47 2.22
C PRO A 237 -15.55 -25.23 2.24
N GLN A 238 -15.95 -24.19 2.97
CA GLN A 238 -15.19 -22.96 3.19
C GLN A 238 -13.98 -23.09 4.14
N ASP A 239 -13.88 -24.20 4.89
CA ASP A 239 -12.78 -24.50 5.80
C ASP A 239 -11.65 -25.29 5.10
N LEU A 240 -11.84 -25.66 3.82
CA LEU A 240 -10.93 -26.53 3.05
C LEU A 240 -9.95 -25.76 2.14
N GLY A 241 -9.99 -24.42 2.14
CA GLY A 241 -9.07 -23.58 1.35
C GLY A 241 -7.76 -23.26 2.09
N PRO A 242 -6.68 -22.91 1.38
CA PRO A 242 -5.46 -22.40 2.01
C PRO A 242 -5.81 -21.19 2.88
N THR A 243 -5.48 -21.26 4.16
CA THR A 243 -5.98 -20.27 5.13
C THR A 243 -5.16 -19.00 5.04
N ILE A 244 -5.66 -18.01 4.30
CA ILE A 244 -5.11 -16.66 4.27
C ILE A 244 -5.15 -16.09 5.70
N ALA A 245 -4.13 -15.35 6.15
CA ALA A 245 -4.06 -14.85 7.53
C ALA A 245 -5.30 -14.05 7.94
N ILE A 246 -5.91 -13.34 6.97
CA ILE A 246 -7.17 -12.62 7.19
C ILE A 246 -8.32 -13.55 7.56
N VAL A 247 -8.45 -14.71 6.92
CA VAL A 247 -9.49 -15.71 7.22
C VAL A 247 -9.30 -16.27 8.63
N THR A 248 -8.06 -16.62 8.99
CA THR A 248 -7.71 -17.04 10.37
C THR A 248 -8.10 -15.97 11.38
N LYS A 249 -7.86 -14.69 11.06
CA LYS A 249 -8.18 -13.59 11.95
C LYS A 249 -9.68 -13.41 12.14
N VAL A 250 -10.46 -13.42 11.06
CA VAL A 250 -11.93 -13.23 11.16
C VAL A 250 -12.57 -14.43 11.88
N ASN A 251 -12.09 -15.66 11.64
CA ASN A 251 -12.50 -16.84 12.41
C ASN A 251 -12.18 -16.68 13.90
N GLN A 252 -10.98 -16.21 14.25
CA GLN A 252 -10.62 -15.93 15.65
C GLN A 252 -11.55 -14.88 16.28
N ILE A 253 -11.91 -13.83 15.52
CA ILE A 253 -12.84 -12.81 16.01
C ILE A 253 -14.22 -13.43 16.29
N GLN A 254 -14.77 -14.23 15.38
CA GLN A 254 -16.09 -14.85 15.57
C GLN A 254 -16.09 -15.91 16.68
N ASP A 255 -15.18 -16.89 16.61
CA ASP A 255 -15.23 -18.07 17.48
C ASP A 255 -14.68 -17.84 18.89
N HIS A 256 -13.87 -16.80 19.08
CA HIS A 256 -13.33 -16.45 20.39
C HIS A 256 -13.88 -15.12 20.92
N LEU A 257 -13.70 -14.02 20.19
CA LEU A 257 -14.03 -12.69 20.73
C LEU A 257 -15.53 -12.47 20.78
N LEU A 258 -16.24 -12.68 19.67
CA LEU A 258 -17.69 -12.51 19.61
C LEU A 258 -18.37 -13.50 20.55
N LYS A 259 -18.03 -14.79 20.49
CA LYS A 259 -18.57 -15.80 21.42
C LYS A 259 -18.40 -15.43 22.90
N LYS A 260 -17.26 -14.83 23.27
CA LYS A 260 -16.98 -14.40 24.65
C LYS A 260 -17.79 -13.17 25.08
N HIS A 261 -17.99 -12.22 24.17
CA HIS A 261 -18.56 -10.91 24.50
C HIS A 261 -20.07 -10.79 24.18
N ASP A 262 -20.56 -11.55 23.20
CA ASP A 262 -21.96 -11.60 22.76
C ASP A 262 -22.31 -13.00 22.21
N ILE A 263 -22.67 -13.89 23.12
CA ILE A 263 -22.99 -15.29 22.78
C ILE A 263 -24.30 -15.42 22.00
N GLU A 264 -25.25 -14.49 22.17
CA GLU A 264 -26.53 -14.52 21.47
C GLU A 264 -26.33 -14.24 19.98
N LEU A 265 -25.56 -13.20 19.65
CA LEU A 265 -25.18 -12.89 18.28
C LEU A 265 -24.36 -14.01 17.66
N TYR A 266 -23.36 -14.55 18.38
CA TYR A 266 -22.58 -15.70 17.93
C TYR A 266 -23.47 -16.90 17.56
N MET A 267 -24.37 -17.29 18.46
CA MET A 267 -25.29 -18.40 18.21
C MET A 267 -26.24 -18.09 17.05
N HIS A 268 -26.69 -16.85 16.90
CA HIS A 268 -27.56 -16.46 15.81
C HIS A 268 -26.87 -16.58 14.45
N LEU A 269 -25.66 -16.05 14.30
CA LEU A 269 -24.86 -16.16 13.08
C LEU A 269 -24.58 -17.63 12.74
N ASN A 270 -24.24 -18.44 13.74
CA ASN A 270 -24.00 -19.87 13.55
C ASN A 270 -25.27 -20.63 13.14
N ARG A 271 -26.44 -20.31 13.73
CA ARG A 271 -27.73 -20.91 13.34
C ARG A 271 -28.13 -20.57 11.91
N LEU A 272 -27.78 -19.36 11.44
CA LEU A 272 -28.01 -18.92 10.07
C LEU A 272 -26.92 -19.39 9.11
N GLU A 273 -25.92 -20.13 9.60
CA GLU A 273 -24.76 -20.60 8.82
C GLU A 273 -24.00 -19.45 8.13
N ILE A 274 -24.06 -18.24 8.71
CA ILE A 274 -23.34 -17.09 8.17
C ILE A 274 -21.86 -17.25 8.49
N ALA A 275 -21.06 -17.40 7.43
CA ALA A 275 -19.63 -17.52 7.53
C ALA A 275 -18.99 -16.16 7.86
N PRO A 276 -17.99 -16.09 8.76
CA PRO A 276 -17.31 -14.85 9.15
C PRO A 276 -16.81 -14.04 7.95
N GLN A 277 -16.34 -14.74 6.91
CA GLN A 277 -15.75 -14.18 5.70
C GLN A 277 -16.75 -13.35 4.89
N ILE A 278 -18.05 -13.55 5.07
CA ILE A 278 -19.10 -12.83 4.33
C ILE A 278 -19.19 -11.36 4.77
N TYR A 279 -18.86 -11.07 6.04
CA TYR A 279 -19.02 -9.73 6.61
C TYR A 279 -17.72 -9.16 7.20
N GLY A 280 -16.70 -9.99 7.40
CA GLY A 280 -15.41 -9.59 7.97
C GLY A 280 -14.33 -9.24 6.94
N LEU A 281 -14.60 -9.47 5.64
CA LEU A 281 -13.78 -9.11 4.49
C LEU A 281 -14.50 -8.04 3.67
#